data_AF-A0A926AAT4-F1
#
_entry.id   AF-A0A926AAT4-F1
#
_cell.length_a   1.000
_cell.length_b   1.000
_cell.length_c   1.000
_cell.angle_alpha   90.00
_cell.angle_beta   90.00
_cell.angle_gamma   90.00
#
_symmetry.space_group_name_H-M   'P 1'
#
loop_
_entity.id
_entity.type
_entity.pdbx_description
1 polymer ?
#
loop_
_entity_poly.entity_id
_entity_poly.type
_entity_poly.pdbx_seq_one_letter_code
_entity_poly.pdbx_strand_id
1 'polypeptide(L)' 'MKQHSKLSSKEQQQHLTESQSEQATAREFATAEELLRYDAAQIPVPPAIAQRLVKSAAGLPQPNRPWWKKLFGN' A
#
# COMPACT_ATOMS: atom_id res chain seq x y z
N MET A 1 -8.82 38.33 3.03
CA MET A 1 -7.45 37.76 2.94
C MET A 1 -7.56 36.26 2.72
N LYS A 2 -6.77 35.75 1.76
CA LYS A 2 -6.94 34.51 1.01
C LYS A 2 -6.69 33.23 1.85
N GLN A 3 -7.63 32.28 1.86
CA GLN A 3 -7.49 30.93 2.44
C GLN A 3 -7.22 29.91 1.32
N HIS A 4 -6.07 29.98 0.64
CA HIS A 4 -5.76 29.07 -0.49
C HIS A 4 -4.52 28.18 -0.28
N SER A 5 -3.80 28.28 0.85
CA SER A 5 -2.50 27.61 1.00
C SER A 5 -2.53 26.12 1.37
N LYS A 6 -3.69 25.52 1.69
CA LYS A 6 -3.73 24.12 2.18
C LYS A 6 -3.94 23.05 1.10
N LEU A 7 -4.44 23.42 -0.09
CA LEU A 7 -4.65 22.48 -1.20
C LEU A 7 -3.35 22.25 -1.99
N SER A 8 -2.57 23.31 -2.22
CA SER A 8 -1.35 23.27 -3.05
C SER A 8 -0.26 22.32 -2.50
N SER A 9 -0.12 22.22 -1.18
CA SER A 9 0.92 21.36 -0.59
C SER A 9 0.64 19.86 -0.78
N LYS A 10 -0.65 19.48 -0.86
CA LYS A 10 -1.06 18.08 -1.07
C LYS A 10 -0.91 17.67 -2.53
N GLU A 11 -1.18 18.59 -3.46
CA GLU A 11 -0.97 18.39 -4.91
C GLU A 11 0.52 18.33 -5.26
N GLN A 12 1.37 19.14 -4.61
CA GLN A 12 2.83 19.10 -4.80
C GLN A 12 3.46 17.78 -4.34
N GLN A 13 2.98 17.16 -3.26
CA GLN A 13 3.46 15.84 -2.85
C GLN A 13 3.10 14.74 -3.84
N GLN A 14 1.90 14.80 -4.45
CA GLN A 14 1.51 13.84 -5.49
C GLN A 14 2.39 13.98 -6.74
N HIS A 15 2.65 15.22 -7.16
CA HIS A 15 3.49 15.51 -8.32
C HIS A 15 4.95 15.08 -8.13
N LEU A 16 5.53 15.22 -6.92
CA LEU A 16 6.90 14.78 -6.62
C LEU A 16 7.08 13.25 -6.69
N THR A 17 6.03 12.46 -6.43
CA THR A 17 6.03 11.01 -6.66
C THR A 17 5.96 10.66 -8.15
N GLU A 18 5.23 11.44 -8.93
CA GLU A 18 5.06 11.21 -10.38
C GLU A 18 6.36 11.48 -11.15
N SER A 19 7.10 12.53 -10.79
CA SER A 19 8.35 12.91 -11.44
C SER A 19 9.54 11.96 -11.21
N GLN A 20 9.48 11.05 -10.23
CA GLN A 20 10.55 10.06 -10.02
C GLN A 20 10.43 8.82 -10.93
N SER A 21 9.34 8.70 -11.69
CA SER A 21 9.15 7.59 -12.63
C SER A 21 9.84 7.80 -14.00
N GLU A 22 10.36 9.01 -14.26
CA GLU A 22 10.84 9.42 -15.60
C GLU A 22 12.25 8.90 -15.97
N GLN A 23 12.94 8.16 -15.08
CA GLN A 23 14.23 7.51 -15.39
C GLN A 23 14.19 5.97 -15.31
N ALA A 24 13.01 5.37 -15.31
CA ALA A 24 12.88 3.93 -15.32
C ALA A 24 13.07 3.39 -16.75
N THR A 25 14.23 2.78 -17.03
CA THR A 25 14.39 1.83 -18.14
C THR A 25 13.18 0.89 -18.17
N ALA A 26 12.55 0.71 -19.34
CA ALA A 26 11.39 -0.16 -19.49
C ALA A 26 11.69 -1.54 -18.89
N ARG A 27 11.00 -1.89 -17.80
CA ARG A 27 11.16 -3.17 -17.11
C ARG A 27 10.16 -4.15 -17.71
N GLU A 28 10.66 -5.26 -18.20
CA GLU A 28 9.81 -6.38 -18.64
C GLU A 28 9.37 -7.20 -17.42
N PHE A 29 8.10 -7.63 -17.44
CA PHE A 29 7.51 -8.51 -16.43
C PHE A 29 7.05 -9.79 -17.12
N ALA A 30 7.31 -10.94 -16.50
CA ALA A 30 6.94 -12.23 -17.07
C ALA A 30 5.43 -12.50 -16.93
N THR A 31 4.78 -11.87 -15.94
CA THR A 31 3.35 -12.02 -15.65
C THR A 31 2.72 -10.72 -15.16
N ALA A 32 1.40 -10.58 -15.33
CA ALA A 32 0.65 -9.44 -14.83
C ALA A 32 0.73 -9.32 -13.29
N GLU A 33 0.76 -10.44 -12.58
CA GLU A 33 0.87 -10.48 -11.13
C GLU A 33 2.23 -9.90 -10.64
N GLU A 34 3.31 -10.13 -11.38
CA GLU A 34 4.62 -9.55 -11.06
C GLU A 34 4.61 -8.03 -11.21
N LEU A 35 3.98 -7.52 -12.27
CA LEU A 35 3.77 -6.09 -12.49
C LEU A 35 2.99 -5.46 -11.33
N LEU A 36 1.88 -6.10 -10.92
CA LEU A 36 1.03 -5.59 -9.84
C LEU A 36 1.76 -5.54 -8.50
N ARG A 37 2.59 -6.53 -8.18
CA ARG A 37 3.41 -6.50 -6.96
C ARG A 37 4.46 -5.41 -6.99
N TYR A 38 5.09 -5.20 -8.15
CA TYR A 38 6.06 -4.13 -8.33
C TYR A 38 5.41 -2.76 -8.13
N ASP A 39 4.28 -2.51 -8.77
CA ASP A 39 3.52 -1.26 -8.62
C ASP A 39 3.10 -1.02 -7.17
N ALA A 40 2.52 -2.03 -6.53
CA ALA A 40 2.10 -1.95 -5.13
C ALA A 40 3.26 -1.64 -4.16
N ALA A 41 4.47 -2.09 -4.45
CA ALA A 41 5.65 -1.81 -3.63
C ALA A 41 6.13 -0.36 -3.74
N GLN A 42 5.85 0.31 -4.85
CA GLN A 42 6.27 1.70 -5.10
C GLN A 42 5.30 2.73 -4.52
N ILE A 43 4.07 2.33 -4.19
CA ILE A 43 3.03 3.22 -3.67
C ILE A 43 2.92 3.05 -2.15
N PRO A 44 3.49 3.96 -1.33
CA PRO A 44 3.38 3.86 0.11
C PRO A 44 1.93 4.10 0.56
N VAL A 45 1.45 3.26 1.48
CA VAL A 45 0.10 3.41 2.05
C VAL A 45 0.05 4.59 3.03
N PRO A 46 -0.87 5.55 2.87
CA PRO A 46 -1.00 6.67 3.79
C PRO A 46 -1.27 6.21 5.24
N PRO A 47 -0.63 6.83 6.26
CA PRO A 47 -0.73 6.37 7.65
C PRO A 47 -2.18 6.29 8.17
N ALA A 48 -3.04 7.24 7.78
CA ALA A 48 -4.44 7.24 8.17
C ALA A 48 -5.23 6.03 7.62
N ILE A 49 -4.88 5.54 6.43
CA ILE A 49 -5.48 4.34 5.84
C ILE A 49 -4.97 3.10 6.57
N ALA A 50 -3.67 3.01 6.84
CA ALA A 50 -3.09 1.90 7.60
C ALA A 50 -3.76 1.76 8.99
N GLN A 51 -3.94 2.87 9.72
CA GLN A 51 -4.63 2.86 11.02
C GLN A 51 -6.09 2.39 10.92
N ARG A 52 -6.81 2.85 9.90
CA ARG A 52 -8.20 2.42 9.66
C ARG A 52 -8.29 0.94 9.32
N LEU A 53 -7.35 0.42 8.51
CA LEU A 53 -7.29 -0.99 8.16
C LEU A 53 -7.07 -1.86 9.41
N VAL A 54 -6.15 -1.48 10.30
CA VAL A 54 -5.95 -2.17 11.58
C VAL A 54 -7.23 -2.19 12.41
N LYS A 55 -7.91 -1.03 12.54
CA LYS A 55 -9.17 -0.94 13.29
C LYS A 55 -10.28 -1.79 12.68
N SER A 56 -10.37 -1.85 11.35
CA SER A 56 -11.34 -2.66 10.62
C SER A 56 -11.05 -4.16 10.77
N ALA A 57 -9.78 -4.55 10.69
CA ALA A 57 -9.35 -5.95 10.80
C ALA A 57 -9.52 -6.50 12.23
N ALA A 58 -9.42 -5.65 13.26
CA ALA A 58 -9.56 -6.06 14.65
C ALA A 58 -10.91 -6.72 14.99
N GLY A 59 -11.97 -6.42 14.23
CA GLY A 59 -13.30 -7.01 14.41
C GLY A 59 -13.55 -8.29 13.60
N LEU A 60 -12.61 -8.71 12.75
CA LEU A 60 -12.78 -9.90 11.91
C LEU A 60 -12.48 -11.17 12.71
N PRO A 61 -13.21 -12.27 12.44
CA PRO A 61 -12.88 -13.56 13.04
C PRO A 61 -11.45 -13.94 12.65
N GLN A 62 -10.67 -14.35 13.64
CA GLN A 62 -9.32 -14.87 13.39
C GLN A 62 -9.41 -16.07 12.45
N PRO A 63 -8.53 -16.19 11.44
CA PRO A 63 -8.52 -17.36 10.58
C PRO A 63 -8.36 -18.62 11.43
N ASN A 64 -9.20 -19.62 11.15
CA ASN A 64 -9.14 -20.88 11.88
C ASN A 64 -7.73 -21.46 11.78
N ARG A 65 -7.15 -21.81 12.94
CA ARG A 65 -5.86 -22.51 12.98
C ARG A 65 -5.99 -23.80 12.18
N PRO A 66 -5.05 -24.10 11.28
CA PRO A 66 -5.13 -25.31 10.48
C PRO A 66 -5.03 -26.53 11.40
N TRP A 67 -5.82 -27.57 11.10
CA TRP A 67 -6.00 -28.74 11.96
C TRP A 67 -4.68 -29.44 12.34
N TRP A 68 -3.72 -29.48 11.43
CA TRP A 68 -2.43 -30.15 11.63
C TRP A 68 -1.57 -29.49 12.71
N LYS A 69 -1.75 -28.19 12.99
CA LYS A 69 -1.09 -27.51 14.11
C LYS A 69 -1.58 -27.99 15.47
N LYS A 70 -2.75 -28.64 15.55
CA LYS A 70 -3.23 -29.27 16.80
C LYS A 70 -2.59 -30.64 17.05
N LEU A 71 -2.09 -31.32 16.02
CA LEU A 71 -1.44 -32.64 16.16
C LEU A 71 0.07 -32.55 16.45
N PHE A 72 0.74 -31.50 16.00
CA PHE A 72 2.21 -31.36 16.12
C PHE A 72 2.66 -30.11 16.92
N GLY A 73 1.73 -29.39 17.55
CA GLY A 73 2.03 -28.25 18.40
C GLY A 73 2.24 -28.71 19.84
N ASN A 74 3.48 -28.59 20.33
CA ASN A 74 3.85 -28.74 21.73
C ASN A 74 3.24 -27.62 22.59
#